data_AF-B8IQ94-F1
#
_entry.id   AF-B8IQ94-F1
#
_cell.length_a   1.000
_cell.length_b   1.000
_cell.length_c   1.000
_cell.angle_alpha   90.00
_cell.angle_beta   90.00
_cell.angle_gamma   90.00
#
_symmetry.space_group_name_H-M   'P 1'
#
loop_
_entity.id
_entity.type
_entity.pdbx_description
1 polymer ?
#
loop_
_entity_poly.entity_id
_entity_poly.type
_entity_poly.pdbx_seq_one_letter_code
_entity_poly.pdbx_strand_id
1 'polypeptide(L)' 'MAELPEDTTLDVIEQLIDEGETRRAEQVLLIEMQDRRGQDTTEAEQVLQEIEDTLAALHCRRAYLRAMQTDP' A
#
# COMPACT_ATOMS: atom_id res chain seq x y z
N MET A 1 -2.52 5.98 11.80
CA MET A 1 -1.94 4.64 11.60
C MET A 1 -3.03 3.62 11.85
N ALA A 2 -3.52 2.95 10.81
CA ALA A 2 -4.45 1.85 10.99
C ALA A 2 -3.67 0.65 11.54
N GLU A 3 -3.95 0.26 12.79
CA GLU A 3 -3.39 -0.96 13.37
C GLU A 3 -4.02 -2.16 12.66
N LEU A 4 -3.19 -2.96 12.01
CA LEU A 4 -3.63 -4.23 11.42
C LEU A 4 -3.98 -5.21 12.55
N PRO A 5 -5.11 -5.94 12.48
CA PRO A 5 -5.49 -6.91 13.49
C PRO A 5 -4.38 -7.94 13.74
N GLU A 6 -4.15 -8.32 14.99
CA GLU A 6 -3.10 -9.29 15.36
C GLU A 6 -3.24 -10.65 14.65
N ASP A 7 -4.48 -11.03 14.29
CA ASP A 7 -4.83 -12.28 13.59
C ASP A 7 -4.70 -12.21 12.05
N THR A 8 -4.14 -11.13 11.51
CA THR A 8 -3.93 -11.02 10.05
C THR A 8 -2.87 -12.04 9.61
N THR A 9 -3.29 -13.07 8.90
CA THR A 9 -2.40 -14.12 8.38
C THR A 9 -1.49 -13.59 7.29
N LEU A 10 -0.39 -14.32 7.02
CA LEU A 10 0.54 -13.97 5.94
C LEU A 10 -0.19 -13.86 4.58
N ASP A 11 -1.12 -14.78 4.30
CA ASP A 11 -1.91 -14.79 3.06
C ASP A 11 -2.77 -13.53 2.92
N VAL A 12 -3.39 -13.07 4.02
CA VAL A 12 -4.18 -11.83 4.01
C VAL A 12 -3.29 -10.62 3.77
N ILE A 13 -2.08 -10.59 4.36
CA ILE A 13 -1.12 -9.51 4.11
C ILE A 13 -0.66 -9.50 2.65
N GLU A 14 -0.40 -10.67 2.07
CA GLU A 14 -0.03 -10.77 0.65
C GLU A 14 -1.15 -10.26 -0.25
N GLN A 15 -2.40 -10.65 0.02
CA GLN A 15 -3.56 -10.11 -0.71
C GLN A 15 -3.68 -8.59 -0.57
N LEU A 16 -3.53 -8.04 0.64
CA LEU A 16 -3.61 -6.60 0.87
C LEU A 16 -2.48 -5.82 0.17
N ILE A 17 -1.30 -6.41 0.05
CA ILE A 17 -0.19 -5.85 -0.74
C ILE A 17 -0.57 -5.80 -2.21
N ASP A 18 -1.08 -6.90 -2.79
CA ASP A 18 -1.46 -6.96 -4.20
C ASP A 18 -2.59 -5.96 -4.54
N GLU A 19 -3.58 -5.84 -3.66
CA GLU A 19 -4.64 -4.84 -3.76
C GLU A 19 -4.07 -3.41 -3.66
N GLY A 20 -3.15 -3.18 -2.72
CA GLY A 20 -2.50 -1.89 -2.53
C GLY A 20 -1.66 -1.46 -3.73
N GLU A 21 -0.88 -2.38 -4.33
CA GLU A 21 -0.09 -2.12 -5.54
C GLU A 21 -0.97 -1.82 -6.75
N THR A 22 -2.11 -2.52 -6.87
CA THR A 22 -3.11 -2.23 -7.91
C THR A 22 -3.64 -0.81 -7.77
N ARG A 23 -4.06 -0.42 -6.55
CA ARG A 23 -4.53 0.95 -6.26
C ARG A 23 -3.44 2.00 -6.48
N ARG A 24 -2.19 1.69 -6.12
CA ARG A 24 -1.05 2.56 -6.36
C ARG A 24 -0.87 2.85 -7.85
N ALA A 25 -0.93 1.81 -8.69
CA ALA A 25 -0.83 1.95 -10.14
C ALA A 25 -1.99 2.78 -10.74
N GLU A 26 -3.22 2.54 -10.28
CA GLU A 26 -4.39 3.33 -10.67
C GLU A 26 -4.25 4.81 -10.29
N GLN A 27 -3.74 5.09 -9.09
CA GLN A 27 -3.52 6.44 -8.60
C GLN A 27 -2.44 7.18 -9.40
N VAL A 28 -1.35 6.51 -9.78
CA VAL A 28 -0.33 7.09 -10.67
C VAL A 28 -0.94 7.47 -12.02
N LEU A 29 -1.75 6.61 -12.61
CA LEU A 29 -2.44 6.91 -13.88
C LEU A 29 -3.41 8.09 -13.75
N LEU A 30 -4.08 8.24 -12.61
CA LEU A 30 -4.94 9.38 -12.33
C LEU A 30 -4.14 10.69 -12.29
N ILE A 31 -3.01 10.71 -11.57
CA ILE A 31 -2.11 11.87 -11.47
C ILE A 31 -1.60 12.26 -12.86
N GLU A 32 -1.09 11.30 -13.64
CA GLU A 32 -0.62 11.56 -15.01
C GLU A 32 -1.72 12.16 -15.89
N MET A 33 -2.96 11.70 -15.73
CA MET A 33 -4.10 12.19 -16.51
C MET A 33 -4.51 13.61 -16.10
N GLN A 34 -4.46 13.93 -14.80
CA GLN A 34 -4.71 15.27 -14.27
C GLN A 34 -3.63 16.26 -14.71
N ASP A 35 -2.36 15.89 -14.59
CA ASP A 35 -1.21 16.70 -15.02
C ASP A 35 -1.28 17.04 -16.52
N ARG A 36 -1.56 16.03 -17.37
CA ARG A 36 -1.75 16.25 -18.83
C ARG A 36 -2.88 17.21 -19.16
N ARG A 37 -3.88 17.34 -18.28
CA ARG A 37 -5.01 18.27 -18.42
C ARG A 37 -4.75 19.62 -17.75
N GLY A 38 -3.58 19.82 -17.14
CA GLY A 38 -3.25 21.03 -16.37
C GLY A 38 -4.11 21.18 -15.11
N GLN A 39 -4.61 20.07 -14.57
CA GLN A 39 -5.39 20.06 -13.33
C GLN A 39 -4.44 19.99 -12.13
N ASP A 40 -4.91 20.46 -10.98
CA ASP A 40 -4.19 20.31 -9.71
C ASP A 40 -4.11 18.83 -9.31
N THR A 41 -2.89 18.33 -9.08
CA THR A 41 -2.59 16.95 -8.68
C THR A 41 -2.38 16.79 -7.17
N THR A 42 -2.39 17.88 -6.40
CA THR A 42 -1.96 17.88 -4.99
C THR A 42 -2.72 16.86 -4.14
N GLU A 43 -4.05 16.79 -4.26
CA GLU A 43 -4.87 15.82 -3.53
C GLU A 43 -4.59 14.38 -3.99
N ALA A 44 -4.41 14.18 -5.29
CA ALA A 44 -4.13 12.86 -5.85
C ALA A 44 -2.74 12.35 -5.41
N GLU A 45 -1.75 13.23 -5.29
CA GLU A 45 -0.42 12.94 -4.77
C GLU A 45 -0.46 12.61 -3.27
N GLN A 46 -1.29 13.30 -2.48
CA GLN A 46 -1.48 12.97 -1.06
C GLN A 46 -2.06 11.57 -0.90
N VAL A 47 -3.07 11.20 -1.69
CA VAL A 47 -3.65 9.85 -1.68
C VAL A 47 -2.60 8.81 -2.10
N LEU A 48 -1.75 9.11 -3.10
CA LEU A 48 -0.66 8.22 -3.48
C LEU A 48 0.30 7.96 -2.31
N GLN A 49 0.68 9.02 -1.58
CA GLN A 49 1.55 8.89 -0.42
C GLN A 49 0.91 8.02 0.67
N GLU A 50 -0.39 8.18 0.95
CA GLU A 50 -1.10 7.36 1.93
C GLU A 50 -1.15 5.87 1.55
N ILE A 51 -1.29 5.58 0.25
CA ILE A 51 -1.22 4.21 -0.29
C ILE A 51 0.19 3.64 -0.08
N GLU A 52 1.23 4.40 -0.42
CA GLU A 52 2.63 4.00 -0.29
C GLU A 52 3.03 3.76 1.17
N ASP A 53 2.58 4.61 2.09
CA ASP A 53 2.80 4.45 3.53
C ASP A 53 2.14 3.17 4.07
N THR A 54 0.93 2.87 3.58
CA THR A 54 0.20 1.65 3.93
C THR A 54 0.91 0.40 3.41
N LEU A 55 1.37 0.43 2.15
CA LEU A 55 2.16 -0.65 1.55
C LEU A 55 3.47 -0.89 2.31
N ALA A 56 4.17 0.17 2.72
CA ALA A 56 5.38 0.05 3.52
C ALA A 56 5.10 -0.65 4.87
N ALA A 57 4.02 -0.30 5.55
CA ALA A 57 3.60 -0.96 6.79
C ALA A 57 3.27 -2.45 6.59
N LEU A 58 2.56 -2.78 5.51
CA LEU A 58 2.24 -4.17 5.15
C LEU A 58 3.50 -4.99 4.84
N HIS A 59 4.45 -4.42 4.10
CA HIS A 59 5.74 -5.07 3.83
C HIS A 59 6.55 -5.33 5.10
N CYS A 60 6.59 -4.36 6.02
CA CYS A 60 7.22 -4.54 7.33
C CYS A 60 6.56 -5.68 8.12
N ARG A 61 5.23 -5.73 8.17
CA ARG A 61 4.50 -6.79 8.87
C ARG A 61 4.72 -8.16 8.20
N ARG A 62 4.72 -8.22 6.86
CA ARG A 62 5.03 -9.44 6.10
C ARG A 62 6.43 -9.97 6.45
N ALA A 63 7.43 -9.10 6.47
CA ALA A 63 8.80 -9.47 6.82
C ALA A 63 8.90 -10.03 8.24
N TYR A 64 8.22 -9.38 9.19
CA TYR A 64 8.14 -9.83 10.58
C TYR A 64 7.51 -11.23 10.71
N LEU A 65 6.35 -11.46 10.08
CA LEU A 65 5.68 -12.77 10.14
C LEU A 65 6.51 -13.88 9.47
N ARG A 66 7.16 -13.58 8.34
CA ARG A 66 8.06 -14.55 7.68
C ARG A 66 9.27 -14.91 8.57
N ALA A 67 9.82 -13.94 9.29
CA ALA A 67 10.90 -14.18 10.23
C ALA A 67 10.45 -15.11 11.38
N MET A 68 9.28 -14.86 11.97
CA MET A 68 8.72 -15.71 13.03
C MET A 68 8.41 -17.14 12.57
N GLN A 69 8.05 -17.34 11.30
CA GLN A 69 7.81 -18.69 10.75
C GLN A 69 9.11 -19.47 10.48
N THR A 70 10.24 -18.77 10.32
CA THR A 70 11.54 -19.39 9.98
C THR A 70 12.35 -19.75 11.23
N ASP A 71 12.09 -19.10 12.36
CA ASP A 71 12.75 -19.33 13.65
C ASP A 71 11.67 -19.45 14.75
N PRO A 72 11.12 -20.66 15.01
CA PRO A 72 10.02 -20.87 15.96
C PRO A 72 10.44 -20.81 17.44
#